data_AF-A0A518JPT1-F1
#
_entry.id   AF-A0A518JPT1-F1
#
_cell.length_a   1.000
_cell.length_b   1.000
_cell.length_c   1.000
_cell.angle_alpha   90.00
_cell.angle_beta   90.00
_cell.angle_gamma   90.00
#
_symmetry.space_group_name_H-M   'P 1'
#
loop_
_entity.id
_entity.type
_entity.pdbx_description
1 polymer ?
#
loop_
_entity_poly.entity_id
_entity_poly.type
_entity_poly.pdbx_seq_one_letter_code
_entity_poly.pdbx_strand_id
1 'polypeptide(L)'
;MTDKLPETLDPPTHRLGMLRFAGPGMIVAGSIVGSGELIATTKTGAEAGFLLLWLILLGCVVKVFAQVEFGRYALSSGKTTLDALSEVPGPRIVGRGNWLVWFWFAMWFASIGQLGGIVGGVGQSLAISVPLTSQGTLYNEAEDARISQRLMRVRSIENAQEGAETAHEAAQAEALSAEYAEQYGATQVGNEAKLNPPPDAKIWAAIVAIITCGLLVVGRYRMIQSLSITLVTGFTLLTIYNLFKLQAQPDWSVKSTEFLSGLRFSLPPKSADVSPLVTALATFGIIGVGAAELIVYPYWCLEKGYGRFTGPREDTPQWHARAKGWMKVLRLDAWGSMIVYTFSTMVFYLLGAATLHRADLNPSKDHMVRTLAAMFHPVFGNWASILFLFGAFAVLYSTYFVANASHARTFSDAIRVMGFIRSDEATQRRWVRGLSGLFPMLCLVLYLLYPNPVHLVLLSGLMQGLMLPMLGGAALYFRYRRSIVGLEPGLLWDHCLWLSVFAMYVTGIWTVYSNLFE
;
A
#
# COMPACT_ATOMS: atom_id res chain seq x y z
N MET A 1 27.11 -8.77 -8.61
CA MET A 1 28.04 -7.68 -8.96
C MET A 1 28.01 -6.60 -7.90
N THR A 2 28.87 -6.76 -6.91
CA THR A 2 29.47 -5.64 -6.18
C THR A 2 30.78 -5.35 -6.88
N ASP A 3 30.72 -4.84 -8.11
CA ASP A 3 31.77 -3.90 -8.49
C ASP A 3 31.55 -2.72 -7.57
N LYS A 4 32.55 -2.40 -6.75
CA LYS A 4 32.54 -1.23 -5.89
C LYS A 4 32.45 -0.02 -6.82
N LEU A 5 31.22 0.41 -7.10
CA LEU A 5 30.98 1.69 -7.74
C LEU A 5 31.79 2.74 -6.97
N PRO A 6 32.48 3.65 -7.69
CA PRO A 6 33.33 4.67 -7.07
C PRO A 6 32.55 5.46 -6.01
N GLU A 7 33.25 5.99 -5.01
CA GLU A 7 32.63 6.79 -3.94
C GLU A 7 31.77 7.90 -4.53
N THR A 8 32.23 8.56 -5.59
CA THR A 8 31.46 9.52 -6.38
C THR A 8 31.27 9.05 -7.81
N LEU A 9 30.10 9.30 -8.40
CA LEU A 9 29.77 8.93 -9.78
C LEU A 9 29.06 10.09 -10.48
N ASP A 10 29.48 10.42 -11.69
CA ASP A 10 28.82 11.46 -12.47
C ASP A 10 27.41 11.02 -12.89
N PRO A 11 26.41 11.91 -12.77
CA PRO A 11 25.03 11.58 -13.10
C PRO A 11 24.85 11.40 -14.61
N PRO A 12 24.00 10.46 -15.06
CA PRO A 12 23.70 10.30 -16.47
C PRO A 12 23.06 11.56 -17.05
N THR A 13 23.49 11.94 -18.25
CA THR A 13 23.05 13.18 -18.93
C THR A 13 21.75 13.01 -19.72
N HIS A 14 21.43 11.78 -20.14
CA HIS A 14 20.27 11.46 -20.97
C HIS A 14 19.22 10.63 -20.20
N ARG A 15 17.95 10.76 -20.59
CA ARG A 15 16.80 10.19 -19.85
C ARG A 15 16.87 8.68 -19.70
N LEU A 16 17.27 7.94 -20.75
CA LEU A 16 17.36 6.47 -20.68
C LEU A 16 18.42 6.01 -19.67
N GLY A 17 19.55 6.73 -19.59
CA GLY A 17 20.58 6.50 -18.58
C GLY A 17 20.07 6.78 -17.17
N MET A 18 19.25 7.81 -16.98
CA MET A 18 18.60 8.09 -15.69
C MET A 18 17.66 6.96 -15.26
N LEU A 19 16.88 6.38 -16.20
CA LEU A 19 15.98 5.25 -15.91
C LEU A 19 16.73 4.03 -15.36
N ARG A 20 17.98 3.80 -15.77
CA ARG A 20 18.81 2.69 -15.24
C ARG A 20 19.09 2.82 -13.74
N PHE A 21 19.09 4.05 -13.22
CA PHE A 21 19.27 4.33 -11.80
C PHE A 21 17.96 4.49 -11.04
N ALA A 22 16.82 4.55 -11.73
CA ALA A 22 15.52 4.46 -11.09
C ALA A 22 15.33 3.09 -10.40
N GLY A 23 14.45 3.05 -9.41
CA GLY A 23 14.24 1.88 -8.56
C GLY A 23 13.65 2.22 -7.21
N PRO A 24 14.21 3.17 -6.43
CA PRO A 24 13.69 3.56 -5.13
C PRO A 24 12.19 3.91 -5.17
N GLY A 25 11.78 4.71 -6.15
CA GLY A 25 10.39 5.10 -6.34
C GLY A 25 9.51 3.89 -6.68
N MET A 26 9.99 2.97 -7.50
CA MET A 26 9.23 1.76 -7.84
C MET A 26 9.10 0.77 -6.68
N ILE A 27 10.08 0.71 -5.77
CA ILE A 27 9.96 -0.07 -4.53
C ILE A 27 8.84 0.51 -3.66
N VAL A 28 8.80 1.84 -3.53
CA VAL A 28 7.72 2.54 -2.81
C VAL A 28 6.37 2.40 -3.52
N ALA A 29 6.32 2.51 -4.85
CA ALA A 29 5.11 2.24 -5.61
C ALA A 29 4.61 0.81 -5.37
N GLY A 30 5.50 -0.15 -5.11
CA GLY A 30 5.14 -1.52 -4.76
C GLY A 30 4.66 -1.77 -3.34
N SER A 31 4.89 -0.82 -2.42
CA SER A 31 4.25 -0.81 -1.10
C SER A 31 2.94 -0.02 -1.10
N ILE A 32 2.81 0.96 -2.01
CA ILE A 32 1.56 1.67 -2.28
C ILE A 32 0.62 0.68 -2.96
N VAL A 33 0.86 0.36 -4.25
CA VAL A 33 0.07 -0.55 -5.11
C VAL A 33 0.02 -1.96 -4.53
N GLY A 34 -0.91 -2.14 -3.60
CA GLY A 34 -0.83 -3.18 -2.59
C GLY A 34 -2.20 -3.55 -2.04
N SER A 35 -2.23 -3.84 -0.75
CA SER A 35 -3.49 -4.07 -0.03
C SER A 35 -4.42 -2.86 -0.05
N GLY A 36 -3.88 -1.63 -0.06
CA GLY A 36 -4.65 -0.39 -0.06
C GLY A 36 -5.48 -0.22 -1.33
N GLU A 37 -4.87 -0.34 -2.51
CA GLU A 37 -5.57 -0.16 -3.78
C GLU A 37 -6.49 -1.34 -4.08
N LEU A 38 -6.04 -2.57 -3.80
CA LEU A 38 -6.83 -3.75 -4.05
C LEU A 38 -8.12 -3.76 -3.22
N ILE A 39 -8.09 -3.26 -1.98
CA ILE A 39 -9.22 -3.34 -1.03
C ILE A 39 -9.89 -1.99 -0.82
N ALA A 40 -9.16 -0.97 -0.36
CA ALA A 40 -9.76 0.30 0.07
C ALA A 40 -10.15 1.18 -1.14
N THR A 41 -9.32 1.23 -2.18
CA THR A 41 -9.62 2.02 -3.38
C THR A 41 -10.75 1.41 -4.20
N THR A 42 -10.76 0.09 -4.38
CA THR A 42 -11.85 -0.65 -5.03
C THR A 42 -13.16 -0.50 -4.26
N LYS A 43 -13.11 -0.62 -2.93
CA LYS A 43 -14.26 -0.37 -2.06
C LYS A 43 -14.77 1.07 -2.17
N THR A 44 -13.86 2.05 -2.21
CA THR A 44 -14.25 3.45 -2.45
C THR A 44 -14.96 3.58 -3.80
N GLY A 45 -14.46 2.94 -4.85
CA GLY A 45 -15.13 2.92 -6.15
C GLY A 45 -16.52 2.28 -6.08
N ALA A 46 -16.67 1.21 -5.30
CA ALA A 46 -17.96 0.55 -5.06
C ALA A 46 -18.95 1.46 -4.32
N GLU A 47 -18.50 2.25 -3.34
CA GLU A 47 -19.36 3.11 -2.51
C GLU A 47 -19.67 4.47 -3.17
N ALA A 48 -18.66 5.10 -3.78
CA ALA A 48 -18.75 6.46 -4.31
C ALA A 48 -18.99 6.54 -5.82
N GLY A 49 -19.07 5.38 -6.50
CA GLY A 49 -19.16 5.30 -7.94
C GLY A 49 -17.98 6.03 -8.60
N PHE A 50 -18.26 6.88 -9.60
CA PHE A 50 -17.21 7.59 -10.34
C PHE A 50 -16.77 8.93 -9.71
N LEU A 51 -17.53 9.47 -8.75
CA LEU A 51 -17.47 10.89 -8.36
C LEU A 51 -16.20 11.33 -7.64
N LEU A 52 -15.48 10.42 -6.97
CA LEU A 52 -14.27 10.75 -6.22
C LEU A 52 -12.98 10.64 -7.04
N LEU A 53 -13.06 10.37 -8.36
CA LEU A 53 -11.89 10.23 -9.23
C LEU A 53 -10.93 11.44 -9.18
N TRP A 54 -11.45 12.68 -9.12
CA TRP A 54 -10.66 13.90 -8.97
C TRP A 54 -9.82 13.88 -7.68
N LEU A 55 -10.37 13.32 -6.61
CA LEU A 55 -9.73 13.25 -5.30
C LEU A 55 -8.61 12.20 -5.28
N ILE A 56 -8.81 11.07 -5.98
CA ILE A 56 -7.76 10.06 -6.22
C ILE A 56 -6.55 10.71 -6.89
N LEU A 57 -6.79 11.44 -7.99
CA LEU A 57 -5.72 12.10 -8.74
C LEU A 57 -5.03 13.18 -7.91
N LEU A 58 -5.81 14.01 -7.22
CA LEU A 58 -5.29 15.06 -6.36
C LEU A 58 -4.43 14.46 -5.24
N GLY A 59 -4.91 13.44 -4.52
CA GLY A 59 -4.21 12.81 -3.40
C GLY A 59 -2.88 12.19 -3.80
N CYS A 60 -2.85 11.51 -4.95
CA CYS A 60 -1.63 10.91 -5.46
C CYS A 60 -0.60 11.96 -5.93
N VAL A 61 -1.03 12.98 -6.67
CA VAL A 61 -0.12 13.97 -7.27
C VAL A 61 0.40 14.95 -6.21
N VAL A 62 -0.45 15.39 -5.29
CA VAL A 62 -0.12 16.45 -4.33
C VAL A 62 0.97 16.02 -3.35
N LYS A 63 1.00 14.74 -2.93
CA LYS A 63 1.98 14.26 -1.93
C LYS A 63 3.40 14.05 -2.50
N VAL A 64 3.57 13.93 -3.82
CA VAL A 64 4.90 13.71 -4.44
C VAL A 64 5.86 14.89 -4.24
N PHE A 65 5.35 16.10 -4.05
CA PHE A 65 6.18 17.28 -3.78
C PHE A 65 6.92 17.15 -2.45
N ALA A 66 6.22 16.74 -1.38
CA ALA A 66 6.85 16.43 -0.10
C ALA A 66 7.86 15.29 -0.25
N GLN A 67 7.49 14.19 -0.93
CA GLN A 67 8.37 13.05 -1.18
C GLN A 67 9.71 13.47 -1.84
N VAL A 68 9.63 14.33 -2.85
CA VAL A 68 10.82 14.85 -3.54
C VAL A 68 11.66 15.73 -2.63
N GLU A 69 11.08 16.56 -1.75
CA GLU A 69 11.85 17.36 -0.79
C GLU A 69 12.62 16.50 0.22
N PHE A 70 11.98 15.48 0.77
CA PHE A 70 12.64 14.49 1.62
C PHE A 70 13.81 13.82 0.88
N GLY A 71 13.58 13.38 -0.37
CA GLY A 71 14.61 12.77 -1.19
C GLY A 71 15.76 13.73 -1.52
N ARG A 72 15.47 14.99 -1.86
CA ARG A 72 16.47 16.03 -2.14
C ARG A 72 17.36 16.29 -0.93
N TYR A 73 16.77 16.37 0.26
CA TYR A 73 17.53 16.58 1.49
C TYR A 73 18.44 15.38 1.81
N ALA A 74 17.92 14.15 1.71
CA ALA A 74 18.74 12.95 1.92
C ALA A 74 19.89 12.84 0.90
N LEU A 75 19.63 13.18 -0.37
CA LEU A 75 20.64 13.17 -1.43
C LEU A 75 21.76 14.19 -1.16
N SER A 76 21.40 15.41 -0.75
CA SER A 76 22.39 16.48 -0.54
C SER A 76 23.14 16.39 0.79
N SER A 77 22.53 15.83 1.82
CA SER A 77 23.11 15.71 3.16
C SER A 77 23.74 14.35 3.45
N GLY A 78 23.35 13.31 2.69
CA GLY A 78 23.70 11.91 2.97
C GLY A 78 23.01 11.33 4.21
N LYS A 79 22.14 12.10 4.89
CA LYS A 79 21.44 11.68 6.10
C LYS A 79 20.20 10.87 5.78
N THR A 80 19.91 9.89 6.64
CA THR A 80 18.66 9.15 6.61
C THR A 80 17.48 10.05 6.98
N THR A 81 16.26 9.61 6.67
CA THR A 81 15.07 10.42 7.00
C THR A 81 14.91 10.63 8.50
N LEU A 82 15.20 9.64 9.35
CA LEU A 82 15.07 9.82 10.81
C LEU A 82 16.18 10.71 11.39
N ASP A 83 17.41 10.65 10.86
CA ASP A 83 18.44 11.67 11.18
C ASP A 83 17.95 13.07 10.80
N ALA A 84 17.43 13.21 9.57
CA ALA A 84 16.91 14.48 9.07
C ALA A 84 15.78 15.02 9.95
N LEU A 85 14.82 14.17 10.30
CA LEU A 85 13.70 14.53 11.17
C LEU A 85 14.16 14.94 12.56
N SER A 86 15.26 14.38 13.07
CA SER A 86 15.84 14.76 14.37
C SER A 86 16.33 16.22 14.42
N GLU A 87 16.58 16.84 13.26
CA GLU A 87 17.02 18.23 13.14
C GLU A 87 15.87 19.24 13.22
N VAL A 88 14.63 18.78 13.06
CA VAL A 88 13.45 19.64 13.11
C VAL A 88 13.29 20.21 14.53
N PRO A 89 12.99 21.52 14.67
CA PRO A 89 12.77 22.15 15.98
C PRO A 89 11.66 21.49 16.79
N GLY A 90 11.74 21.61 18.12
CA GLY A 90 10.72 21.12 19.05
C GLY A 90 11.30 20.30 20.20
N PRO A 91 10.42 19.71 21.03
CA PRO A 91 10.81 18.93 22.20
C PRO A 91 11.77 17.80 21.86
N ARG A 92 12.78 17.60 22.70
CA ARG A 92 13.79 16.56 22.51
C ARG A 92 14.24 15.98 23.84
N ILE A 93 14.61 14.71 23.80
CA ILE A 93 15.28 14.05 24.91
C ILE A 93 16.77 14.04 24.57
N VAL A 94 17.59 14.67 25.43
CA VAL A 94 19.03 14.83 25.18
C VAL A 94 19.68 13.45 24.98
N GLY A 95 20.38 13.29 23.85
CA GLY A 95 21.01 12.03 23.46
C GLY A 95 20.06 10.94 22.96
N ARG A 96 18.74 11.20 22.87
CA ARG A 96 17.72 10.20 22.51
C ARG A 96 16.76 10.65 21.40
N GLY A 97 17.12 11.67 20.62
CA GLY A 97 16.31 12.17 19.51
C GLY A 97 15.18 13.13 19.92
N ASN A 98 14.41 13.59 18.93
CA ASN A 98 13.32 14.57 19.09
C ASN A 98 11.93 13.90 19.06
N TRP A 99 10.90 14.71 19.33
CA TRP A 99 9.49 14.29 19.36
C TRP A 99 9.02 13.58 18.08
N LEU A 100 9.51 13.96 16.89
CA LEU A 100 9.16 13.31 15.63
C LEU A 100 9.66 11.87 15.54
N VAL A 101 10.91 11.65 15.96
CA VAL A 101 11.50 10.30 15.96
C VAL A 101 10.79 9.41 16.98
N TRP A 102 10.40 9.95 18.14
CA TRP A 102 9.60 9.22 19.14
C TRP A 102 8.18 8.92 18.66
N PHE A 103 7.51 9.88 18.01
CA PHE A 103 6.19 9.65 17.42
C PHE A 103 6.26 8.59 16.31
N TRP A 104 7.30 8.64 15.47
CA TRP A 104 7.57 7.61 14.48
C TRP A 104 7.77 6.23 15.13
N PHE A 105 8.54 6.17 16.21
CA PHE A 105 8.81 4.94 16.93
C PHE A 105 7.52 4.33 17.50
N ALA A 106 6.61 5.15 18.03
CA ALA A 106 5.29 4.71 18.48
C ALA A 106 4.40 4.24 17.30
N MET A 107 4.36 5.02 16.21
CA MET A 107 3.63 4.66 14.98
C MET A 107 4.09 3.30 14.43
N TRP A 108 5.39 3.01 14.49
CA TRP A 108 5.95 1.74 14.01
C TRP A 108 5.33 0.50 14.68
N PHE A 109 5.06 0.54 15.99
CA PHE A 109 4.40 -0.55 16.71
C PHE A 109 2.94 -0.73 16.31
N ALA A 110 2.24 0.34 15.93
CA ALA A 110 0.91 0.21 15.34
C ALA A 110 1.00 -0.41 13.93
N SER A 111 1.97 0.03 13.13
CA SER A 111 2.15 -0.44 11.74
C SER A 111 2.58 -1.89 11.62
N ILE A 112 3.34 -2.45 12.56
CA ILE A 112 3.69 -3.89 12.53
C ILE A 112 2.44 -4.77 12.74
N GLY A 113 1.45 -4.30 13.51
CA GLY A 113 0.16 -4.98 13.65
C GLY A 113 -0.64 -5.04 12.35
N GLN A 114 -0.63 -3.97 11.57
CA GLN A 114 -1.23 -3.94 10.23
C GLN A 114 -0.58 -4.98 9.30
N LEU A 115 0.73 -5.18 9.38
CA LEU A 115 1.44 -6.20 8.59
C LEU A 115 1.06 -7.64 8.96
N GLY A 116 0.64 -7.87 10.21
CA GLY A 116 0.00 -9.13 10.62
C GLY A 116 -1.27 -9.42 9.81
N GLY A 117 -2.11 -8.40 9.59
CA GLY A 117 -3.30 -8.53 8.73
C GLY A 117 -2.95 -8.83 7.28
N ILE A 118 -1.89 -8.21 6.76
CA ILE A 118 -1.43 -8.43 5.38
C ILE A 118 -0.93 -9.86 5.19
N VAL A 119 -0.09 -10.40 6.09
CA VAL A 119 0.37 -11.81 5.96
C VAL A 119 -0.78 -12.80 6.10
N GLY A 120 -1.78 -12.49 6.92
CA GLY A 120 -3.03 -13.25 6.97
C GLY A 120 -3.78 -13.25 5.64
N GLY A 121 -3.90 -12.08 5.00
CA GLY A 121 -4.49 -11.95 3.66
C GLY A 121 -3.73 -12.69 2.57
N VAL A 122 -2.38 -12.67 2.60
CA VAL A 122 -1.55 -13.50 1.70
C VAL A 122 -1.86 -14.98 1.93
N GLY A 123 -1.92 -15.41 3.20
CA GLY A 123 -2.24 -16.79 3.58
C GLY A 123 -3.63 -17.22 3.10
N GLN A 124 -4.63 -16.35 3.21
CA GLN A 124 -5.99 -16.59 2.71
C GLN A 124 -6.02 -16.73 1.18
N SER A 125 -5.39 -15.81 0.44
CA SER A 125 -5.34 -15.90 -1.04
C SER A 125 -4.71 -17.21 -1.52
N LEU A 126 -3.66 -17.67 -0.84
CA LEU A 126 -3.02 -18.96 -1.12
C LEU A 126 -3.88 -20.15 -0.69
N ALA A 127 -4.56 -20.08 0.46
CA ALA A 127 -5.45 -21.15 0.93
C ALA A 127 -6.66 -21.36 0.01
N ILE A 128 -7.17 -20.29 -0.60
CA ILE A 128 -8.25 -20.38 -1.60
C ILE A 128 -7.70 -20.98 -2.90
N SER A 129 -6.50 -20.56 -3.32
CA SER A 129 -5.91 -20.98 -4.61
C SER A 129 -5.36 -22.40 -4.60
N VAL A 130 -4.70 -22.77 -3.50
CA VAL A 130 -3.97 -24.02 -3.30
C VAL A 130 -4.27 -24.50 -1.87
N PRO A 131 -5.44 -25.09 -1.62
CA PRO A 131 -5.73 -25.71 -0.34
C PRO A 131 -4.72 -26.82 -0.07
N LEU A 132 -4.22 -26.89 1.17
CA LEU A 132 -3.26 -27.87 1.65
C LEU A 132 -3.94 -29.04 2.36
N THR A 133 -5.13 -28.81 2.93
CA THR A 133 -5.89 -29.83 3.67
C THR A 133 -7.21 -30.16 2.99
N SER A 134 -7.75 -31.35 3.27
CA SER A 134 -9.10 -31.74 2.85
C SER A 134 -10.16 -30.78 3.40
N GLN A 135 -9.97 -30.31 4.64
CA GLN A 135 -10.82 -29.30 5.26
C GLN A 135 -10.80 -27.99 4.46
N GLY A 136 -9.63 -27.57 3.96
CA GLY A 136 -9.49 -26.38 3.12
C GLY A 136 -10.27 -26.49 1.80
N THR A 137 -10.17 -27.64 1.13
CA THR A 137 -10.90 -27.90 -0.12
C THR A 137 -12.42 -27.83 0.10
N LEU A 138 -12.93 -28.58 1.09
CA LEU A 138 -14.37 -28.62 1.40
C LEU A 138 -14.89 -27.25 1.86
N TYR A 139 -14.09 -26.51 2.63
CA TYR A 139 -14.44 -25.14 3.04
C TYR A 139 -14.58 -24.22 1.83
N ASN A 140 -13.63 -24.29 0.89
CA ASN A 140 -13.67 -23.46 -0.31
C ASN A 140 -14.89 -23.77 -1.17
N GLU A 141 -15.21 -25.06 -1.38
CA GLU A 141 -16.39 -25.51 -2.12
C GLU A 141 -17.70 -25.01 -1.49
N ALA A 142 -17.85 -25.15 -0.17
CA ALA A 142 -19.04 -24.69 0.54
C ALA A 142 -19.22 -23.17 0.47
N GLU A 143 -18.14 -22.40 0.67
CA GLU A 143 -18.21 -20.94 0.58
C GLU A 143 -18.38 -20.44 -0.87
N ASP A 144 -17.85 -21.14 -1.87
CA ASP A 144 -18.01 -20.78 -3.29
C ASP A 144 -19.48 -20.93 -3.69
N ALA A 145 -20.12 -22.04 -3.28
CA ALA A 145 -21.53 -22.26 -3.49
C ALA A 145 -22.41 -21.20 -2.82
N ARG A 146 -22.12 -20.81 -1.56
CA ARG A 146 -22.83 -19.73 -0.86
C ARG A 146 -22.77 -18.39 -1.58
N ILE A 147 -21.62 -18.06 -2.15
CA ILE A 147 -21.43 -16.78 -2.85
C ILE A 147 -22.12 -16.79 -4.21
N SER A 148 -22.05 -17.89 -4.96
CA SER A 148 -22.81 -18.06 -6.20
C SER A 148 -24.30 -17.88 -5.96
N GLN A 149 -24.85 -18.51 -4.92
CA GLN A 149 -26.24 -18.33 -4.49
C GLN A 149 -26.56 -16.85 -4.22
N ARG A 150 -25.70 -16.15 -3.47
CA ARG A 150 -25.93 -14.75 -3.09
C ARG A 150 -25.88 -13.82 -4.31
N LEU A 151 -24.97 -14.07 -5.25
CA LEU A 151 -24.88 -13.32 -6.50
C LEU A 151 -26.08 -13.55 -7.41
N MET A 152 -26.58 -14.79 -7.50
CA MET A 152 -27.79 -15.10 -8.28
C MET A 152 -29.05 -14.52 -7.67
N ARG A 153 -29.20 -14.52 -6.34
CA ARG A 153 -30.33 -13.89 -5.66
C ARG A 153 -30.44 -12.40 -5.96
N VAL A 154 -29.31 -11.72 -6.19
CA VAL A 154 -29.29 -10.31 -6.60
C VAL A 154 -29.76 -10.17 -8.06
N ARG A 155 -29.49 -11.14 -8.95
CA ARG A 155 -29.92 -11.14 -10.35
C ARG A 155 -31.38 -11.58 -10.56
N SER A 156 -31.86 -12.56 -9.79
CA SER A 156 -33.19 -13.16 -9.96
C SER A 156 -34.36 -12.30 -9.49
N ILE A 157 -34.08 -11.13 -8.92
CA ILE A 157 -35.09 -10.09 -8.68
C ILE A 157 -35.64 -9.55 -10.02
N GLU A 158 -34.97 -9.79 -11.15
CA GLU A 158 -35.37 -9.26 -12.46
C GLU A 158 -36.09 -10.26 -13.39
N ASN A 159 -36.06 -11.59 -13.16
CA ASN A 159 -36.67 -12.58 -14.08
C ASN A 159 -37.28 -13.83 -13.41
N ALA A 160 -38.52 -14.18 -13.78
CA ALA A 160 -39.27 -15.30 -13.20
C ALA A 160 -38.78 -16.72 -13.61
N GLN A 161 -38.02 -16.85 -14.71
CA GLN A 161 -37.43 -18.14 -15.15
C GLN A 161 -36.20 -18.55 -14.31
N GLU A 162 -35.55 -17.61 -13.62
CA GLU A 162 -34.36 -17.87 -12.80
C GLU A 162 -34.69 -18.53 -11.44
N GLY A 163 -35.96 -18.62 -11.06
CA GLY A 163 -36.40 -19.13 -9.75
C GLY A 163 -36.11 -20.62 -9.49
N ALA A 164 -36.10 -21.46 -10.54
CA ALA A 164 -35.82 -22.89 -10.40
C ALA A 164 -34.32 -23.19 -10.29
N GLU A 165 -33.49 -22.48 -11.06
CA GLU A 165 -32.02 -22.57 -10.97
C GLU A 165 -31.53 -22.01 -9.63
N THR A 166 -32.07 -20.88 -9.17
CA THR A 166 -31.72 -20.34 -7.85
C THR A 166 -32.11 -21.26 -6.69
N ALA A 167 -33.23 -22.00 -6.80
CA ALA A 167 -33.62 -22.97 -5.78
C ALA A 167 -32.68 -24.18 -5.73
N HIS A 168 -32.21 -24.66 -6.89
CA HIS A 168 -31.27 -25.78 -6.95
C HIS A 168 -29.89 -25.40 -6.37
N GLU A 169 -29.34 -24.25 -6.75
CA GLU A 169 -28.07 -23.77 -6.21
C GLU A 169 -28.15 -23.44 -4.72
N ALA A 170 -29.28 -22.88 -4.26
CA ALA A 170 -29.51 -22.66 -2.84
C ALA A 170 -29.48 -23.96 -2.04
N ALA A 171 -30.16 -25.00 -2.54
CA ALA A 171 -30.15 -26.32 -1.91
C ALA A 171 -28.73 -26.94 -1.92
N GLN A 172 -27.97 -26.76 -3.00
CA GLN A 172 -26.60 -27.24 -3.10
C GLN A 172 -25.66 -26.52 -2.11
N ALA A 173 -25.74 -25.19 -2.02
CA ALA A 173 -24.94 -24.41 -1.08
C ALA A 173 -25.23 -24.77 0.37
N GLU A 174 -26.50 -25.00 0.70
CA GLU A 174 -26.93 -25.44 2.03
C GLU A 174 -26.44 -26.87 2.33
N ALA A 175 -26.53 -27.79 1.37
CA ALA A 175 -26.03 -29.16 1.51
C ALA A 175 -24.52 -29.21 1.76
N LEU A 176 -23.72 -28.50 0.96
CA LEU A 176 -22.26 -28.43 1.14
C LEU A 176 -21.87 -27.79 2.48
N SER A 177 -22.62 -26.76 2.89
CA SER A 177 -22.43 -26.12 4.19
C SER A 177 -22.75 -27.06 5.35
N ALA A 178 -23.82 -27.85 5.22
CA ALA A 178 -24.23 -28.81 6.24
C ALA A 178 -23.23 -29.97 6.34
N GLU A 179 -22.79 -30.51 5.21
CA GLU A 179 -21.75 -31.54 5.13
C GLU A 179 -20.46 -31.07 5.81
N TYR A 180 -20.01 -29.85 5.50
CA TYR A 180 -18.85 -29.27 6.16
C TYR A 180 -19.06 -29.11 7.68
N ALA A 181 -20.21 -28.57 8.08
CA ALA A 181 -20.52 -28.30 9.47
C ALA A 181 -20.63 -29.60 10.30
N GLU A 182 -21.09 -30.69 9.69
CA GLU A 182 -21.11 -32.02 10.31
C GLU A 182 -19.68 -32.53 10.56
N GLN A 183 -18.79 -32.36 9.59
CA GLN A 183 -17.43 -32.90 9.67
C GLN A 183 -16.47 -32.06 10.53
N TYR A 184 -16.54 -30.73 10.43
CA TYR A 184 -15.57 -29.81 11.05
C TYR A 184 -16.19 -28.77 11.99
N GLY A 185 -17.52 -28.78 12.13
CA GLY A 185 -18.25 -27.87 12.99
C GLY A 185 -18.52 -26.50 12.36
N ALA A 186 -19.52 -25.82 12.93
CA ALA A 186 -19.83 -24.43 12.68
C ALA A 186 -20.07 -23.70 14.01
N THR A 187 -19.67 -22.45 14.07
CA THR A 187 -19.94 -21.55 15.19
C THR A 187 -21.17 -20.70 14.90
N GLN A 188 -22.13 -20.68 15.83
CA GLN A 188 -23.29 -19.80 15.73
C GLN A 188 -22.87 -18.35 16.00
N VAL A 189 -23.12 -17.45 15.05
CA VAL A 189 -22.88 -16.02 15.19
C VAL A 189 -24.19 -15.28 14.87
N GLY A 190 -24.93 -14.90 15.92
CA GLY A 190 -26.27 -14.35 15.75
C GLY A 190 -27.25 -15.41 15.22
N ASN A 191 -27.89 -15.12 14.08
CA ASN A 191 -28.83 -16.04 13.42
C ASN A 191 -28.17 -16.87 12.30
N GLU A 192 -26.85 -16.75 12.09
CA GLU A 192 -26.14 -17.44 11.01
C GLU A 192 -25.09 -18.43 11.55
N ALA A 193 -25.02 -19.61 10.94
CA ALA A 193 -24.02 -20.62 11.22
C ALA A 193 -22.74 -20.35 10.38
N LYS A 194 -21.69 -19.85 11.04
CA LYS A 194 -20.38 -19.59 10.43
C LYS A 194 -19.52 -20.84 10.49
N LEU A 195 -19.09 -21.34 9.34
CA LEU A 195 -18.24 -22.54 9.25
C LEU A 195 -16.91 -22.32 10.00
N ASN A 196 -16.44 -23.32 10.73
CA ASN A 196 -15.15 -23.23 11.41
C ASN A 196 -14.03 -23.11 10.37
N PRO A 197 -13.18 -22.08 10.42
CA PRO A 197 -12.21 -21.85 9.36
C PRO A 197 -11.08 -22.90 9.37
N PRO A 198 -10.63 -23.36 8.19
CA PRO A 198 -9.51 -24.30 8.08
C PRO A 198 -8.19 -23.68 8.54
N PRO A 199 -7.20 -24.50 8.95
CA PRO A 199 -5.88 -24.02 9.36
C PRO A 199 -5.03 -23.53 8.17
N ASP A 200 -5.43 -23.82 6.93
CA ASP A 200 -4.68 -23.57 5.69
C ASP A 200 -4.15 -22.14 5.56
N ALA A 201 -4.98 -21.13 5.86
CA ALA A 201 -4.55 -19.73 5.79
C ALA A 201 -3.42 -19.43 6.79
N LYS A 202 -3.45 -20.06 7.98
CA LYS A 202 -2.40 -19.93 9.00
C LYS A 202 -1.13 -20.67 8.58
N ILE A 203 -1.26 -21.85 7.98
CA ILE A 203 -0.13 -22.63 7.47
C ILE A 203 0.57 -21.86 6.33
N TRP A 204 -0.19 -21.35 5.37
CA TRP A 204 0.36 -20.52 4.29
C TRP A 204 1.00 -19.24 4.80
N ALA A 205 0.38 -18.53 5.74
CA ALA A 205 0.98 -17.36 6.37
C ALA A 205 2.34 -17.69 7.02
N ALA A 206 2.44 -18.86 7.69
CA ALA A 206 3.69 -19.31 8.29
C ALA A 206 4.77 -19.61 7.24
N ILE A 207 4.42 -20.34 6.18
CA ILE A 207 5.32 -20.64 5.06
C ILE A 207 5.83 -19.33 4.44
N VAL A 208 4.94 -18.39 4.14
CA VAL A 208 5.29 -17.08 3.56
C VAL A 208 6.20 -16.29 4.48
N ALA A 209 5.93 -16.25 5.78
CA ALA A 209 6.77 -15.54 6.75
C ALA A 209 8.19 -16.14 6.84
N ILE A 210 8.30 -17.48 6.85
CA ILE A 210 9.59 -18.19 6.88
C ILE A 210 10.39 -17.91 5.59
N ILE A 211 9.75 -18.02 4.42
CA ILE A 211 10.38 -17.70 3.14
C ILE A 211 10.84 -16.24 3.11
N THR A 212 9.99 -15.32 3.57
CA THR A 212 10.30 -13.90 3.65
C THR A 212 11.50 -13.63 4.56
N CYS A 213 11.56 -14.28 5.72
CA CYS A 213 12.71 -14.20 6.64
C CYS A 213 14.00 -14.63 5.93
N GLY A 214 14.00 -15.81 5.28
CA GLY A 214 15.18 -16.29 4.53
C GLY A 214 15.60 -15.32 3.42
N LEU A 215 14.63 -14.82 2.65
CA LEU A 215 14.87 -13.86 1.59
C LEU A 215 15.40 -12.53 2.12
N LEU A 216 14.87 -11.97 3.22
CA LEU A 216 15.32 -10.66 3.71
C LEU A 216 16.64 -10.71 4.49
N VAL A 217 16.97 -11.84 5.13
CA VAL A 217 18.26 -12.05 5.80
C VAL A 217 19.41 -12.17 4.80
N VAL A 218 19.18 -12.87 3.68
CA VAL A 218 20.15 -13.03 2.58
C VAL A 218 20.08 -11.84 1.59
N GLY A 219 18.92 -11.20 1.52
CA GLY A 219 18.50 -10.32 0.45
C GLY A 219 19.40 -9.11 0.27
N ARG A 220 19.84 -8.92 -0.98
CA ARG A 220 20.50 -7.69 -1.43
C ARG A 220 19.47 -6.75 -2.04
N TYR A 221 19.74 -5.45 -2.02
CA TYR A 221 18.88 -4.42 -2.63
C TYR A 221 18.34 -4.81 -4.03
N ARG A 222 19.19 -5.36 -4.92
CA ARG A 222 18.77 -5.80 -6.27
C ARG A 222 17.68 -6.86 -6.25
N MET A 223 17.73 -7.81 -5.31
CA MET A 223 16.72 -8.84 -5.18
C MET A 223 15.40 -8.24 -4.72
N ILE A 224 15.46 -7.34 -3.72
CA ILE A 224 14.27 -6.67 -3.20
C ILE A 224 13.62 -5.83 -4.31
N GLN A 225 14.43 -5.05 -5.02
CA GLN A 225 14.00 -4.24 -6.14
C GLN A 225 13.36 -5.12 -7.24
N SER A 226 14.05 -6.14 -7.73
CA SER A 226 13.58 -6.96 -8.86
C SER A 226 12.29 -7.71 -8.52
N LEU A 227 12.24 -8.38 -7.35
CA LEU A 227 11.05 -9.15 -6.95
C LEU A 227 9.82 -8.25 -6.83
N SER A 228 9.96 -7.12 -6.11
CA SER A 228 8.84 -6.21 -5.86
C SER A 228 8.36 -5.55 -7.16
N ILE A 229 9.28 -5.12 -8.03
CA ILE A 229 8.92 -4.56 -9.33
C ILE A 229 8.19 -5.59 -10.19
N THR A 230 8.67 -6.83 -10.25
CA THR A 230 8.06 -7.87 -11.08
C THR A 230 6.62 -8.19 -10.63
N LEU A 231 6.40 -8.37 -9.32
CA LEU A 231 5.07 -8.66 -8.78
C LEU A 231 4.09 -7.51 -9.04
N VAL A 232 4.50 -6.30 -8.69
CA VAL A 232 3.64 -5.10 -8.79
C VAL A 232 3.35 -4.78 -10.25
N THR A 233 4.37 -4.80 -11.11
CA THR A 233 4.18 -4.53 -12.54
C THR A 233 3.30 -5.60 -13.18
N GLY A 234 3.54 -6.89 -12.86
CA GLY A 234 2.77 -7.99 -13.43
C GLY A 234 1.28 -7.88 -13.13
N PHE A 235 0.91 -7.70 -11.86
CA PHE A 235 -0.49 -7.56 -11.50
C PHE A 235 -1.11 -6.23 -11.95
N THR A 236 -0.35 -5.14 -11.91
CA THR A 236 -0.82 -3.85 -12.43
C THR A 236 -1.14 -3.96 -13.92
N LEU A 237 -0.29 -4.58 -14.72
CA LEU A 237 -0.54 -4.80 -16.15
C LEU A 237 -1.75 -5.70 -16.39
N LEU A 238 -1.94 -6.77 -15.60
CA LEU A 238 -3.13 -7.61 -15.66
C LEU A 238 -4.41 -6.80 -15.38
N THR A 239 -4.36 -5.94 -14.38
CA THR A 239 -5.51 -5.12 -13.97
C THR A 239 -5.83 -4.03 -15.00
N ILE A 240 -4.79 -3.41 -15.59
CA ILE A 240 -4.95 -2.48 -16.72
C ILE A 240 -5.58 -3.18 -17.93
N TYR A 241 -5.09 -4.38 -18.26
CA TYR A 241 -5.64 -5.19 -19.33
C TYR A 241 -7.11 -5.55 -19.05
N ASN A 242 -7.45 -5.89 -17.80
CA ASN A 242 -8.82 -6.12 -17.37
C ASN A 242 -9.70 -4.90 -17.70
N LEU A 243 -9.33 -3.70 -17.22
CA LEU A 243 -10.10 -2.49 -17.46
C LEU A 243 -10.22 -2.14 -18.95
N PHE A 244 -9.15 -2.34 -19.73
CA PHE A 244 -9.17 -2.12 -21.17
C PHE A 244 -10.16 -3.06 -21.87
N LYS A 245 -10.12 -4.36 -21.56
CA LYS A 245 -11.07 -5.34 -22.10
C LYS A 245 -12.48 -5.14 -21.58
N LEU A 246 -12.64 -4.62 -20.37
CA LEU A 246 -13.94 -4.27 -19.79
C LEU A 246 -14.69 -3.25 -20.65
N GLN A 247 -13.97 -2.37 -21.36
CA GLN A 247 -14.59 -1.39 -22.27
C GLN A 247 -15.31 -2.06 -23.46
N ALA A 248 -14.98 -3.31 -23.79
CA ALA A 248 -15.67 -4.06 -24.83
C ALA A 248 -17.01 -4.66 -24.34
N GLN A 249 -17.28 -4.62 -23.03
CA GLN A 249 -18.54 -5.08 -22.44
C GLN A 249 -19.48 -3.88 -22.27
N PRO A 250 -20.60 -3.80 -23.02
CA PRO A 250 -21.47 -2.60 -23.02
C PRO A 250 -21.94 -2.19 -21.62
N ASP A 251 -22.35 -3.17 -20.81
CA ASP A 251 -22.92 -2.95 -19.47
C ASP A 251 -21.89 -2.50 -18.43
N TRP A 252 -20.61 -2.81 -18.66
CA TRP A 252 -19.50 -2.59 -17.72
C TRP A 252 -18.49 -1.54 -18.23
N SER A 253 -18.66 -1.05 -19.45
CA SER A 253 -17.81 0.00 -20.03
C SER A 253 -17.90 1.28 -19.21
N VAL A 254 -16.77 1.98 -19.06
CA VAL A 254 -16.69 3.28 -18.40
C VAL A 254 -17.02 4.33 -19.44
N LYS A 255 -18.21 4.92 -19.36
CA LYS A 255 -18.65 5.93 -20.32
C LYS A 255 -17.86 7.22 -20.10
N SER A 256 -17.58 7.94 -21.20
CA SER A 256 -16.87 9.23 -21.13
C SER A 256 -17.57 10.23 -20.21
N THR A 257 -18.90 10.18 -20.12
CA THR A 257 -19.69 11.03 -19.21
C THR A 257 -19.47 10.71 -17.74
N GLU A 258 -19.32 9.43 -17.39
CA GLU A 258 -19.03 8.96 -16.02
C GLU A 258 -17.58 9.29 -15.63
N PHE A 259 -16.65 9.11 -16.56
CA PHE A 259 -15.26 9.49 -16.33
C PHE A 259 -15.12 11.00 -16.11
N LEU A 260 -15.75 11.82 -16.96
CA LEU A 260 -15.74 13.27 -16.84
C LEU A 260 -16.50 13.77 -15.61
N SER A 261 -17.57 13.09 -15.18
CA SER A 261 -18.25 13.45 -13.93
C SER A 261 -17.36 13.20 -12.72
N GLY A 262 -16.57 12.13 -12.74
CA GLY A 262 -15.58 11.84 -11.71
C GLY A 262 -14.46 12.88 -11.60
N LEU A 263 -14.13 13.57 -12.69
CA LEU A 263 -13.14 14.64 -12.69
C LEU A 263 -13.69 15.99 -12.18
N ARG A 264 -15.01 16.12 -12.01
CA ARG A 264 -15.61 17.33 -11.45
C ARG A 264 -15.51 17.31 -9.93
N PHE A 265 -15.16 18.45 -9.34
CA PHE A 265 -15.16 18.66 -7.90
C PHE A 265 -16.58 18.53 -7.34
N SER A 266 -16.94 17.29 -7.01
CA SER A 266 -18.24 16.91 -6.50
C SER A 266 -18.07 15.80 -5.47
N LEU A 267 -19.04 15.71 -4.57
CA LEU A 267 -19.12 14.66 -3.57
C LEU A 267 -20.31 13.76 -3.90
N PRO A 268 -20.26 12.47 -3.53
CA PRO A 268 -21.39 11.58 -3.72
C PRO A 268 -22.64 12.10 -2.99
N PRO A 269 -23.85 11.76 -3.47
CA PRO A 269 -25.08 12.12 -2.77
C PRO A 269 -25.09 11.49 -1.37
N LYS A 270 -25.71 12.17 -0.39
CA LYS A 270 -25.91 11.60 0.95
C LYS A 270 -26.81 10.37 0.83
N SER A 271 -26.32 9.20 1.24
CA SER A 271 -27.13 8.02 1.50
C SER A 271 -27.34 7.86 3.01
N ALA A 272 -28.32 7.04 3.41
CA ALA A 272 -28.67 6.86 4.83
C ALA A 272 -27.51 6.33 5.69
N ASP A 273 -26.59 5.57 5.07
CA ASP A 273 -25.51 4.87 5.77
C ASP A 273 -24.10 5.43 5.50
N VAL A 274 -23.92 6.36 4.56
CA VAL A 274 -22.60 6.85 4.13
C VAL A 274 -22.56 8.37 4.03
N SER A 275 -21.71 9.01 4.85
CA SER A 275 -21.45 10.45 4.77
C SER A 275 -20.47 10.77 3.63
N PRO A 276 -20.85 11.59 2.63
CA PRO A 276 -20.00 11.88 1.48
C PRO A 276 -18.65 12.49 1.80
N LEU A 277 -18.60 13.36 2.83
CA LEU A 277 -17.37 13.98 3.29
C LEU A 277 -16.46 12.97 4.00
N VAL A 278 -17.05 12.05 4.78
CA VAL A 278 -16.31 11.00 5.47
C VAL A 278 -15.67 10.07 4.45
N THR A 279 -16.41 9.61 3.45
CA THR A 279 -15.86 8.77 2.37
C THR A 279 -14.75 9.50 1.65
N ALA A 280 -14.96 10.74 1.19
CA ALA A 280 -13.94 11.51 0.50
C ALA A 280 -12.65 11.67 1.33
N LEU A 281 -12.76 12.05 2.59
CA LEU A 281 -11.60 12.28 3.45
C LEU A 281 -10.90 10.96 3.85
N ALA A 282 -11.64 9.89 4.10
CA ALA A 282 -11.09 8.54 4.32
C ALA A 282 -10.33 8.04 3.08
N THR A 283 -10.91 8.22 1.89
CA THR A 283 -10.29 7.92 0.60
C THR A 283 -8.98 8.70 0.43
N PHE A 284 -8.97 10.01 0.70
CA PHE A 284 -7.76 10.83 0.57
C PHE A 284 -6.65 10.43 1.56
N GLY A 285 -7.02 10.00 2.76
CA GLY A 285 -6.08 9.53 3.79
C GLY A 285 -5.38 8.23 3.42
N ILE A 286 -6.10 7.29 2.80
CA ILE A 286 -5.56 5.97 2.44
C ILE A 286 -4.81 6.00 1.10
N ILE A 287 -5.12 6.95 0.20
CA ILE A 287 -4.60 6.93 -1.17
C ILE A 287 -3.29 7.69 -1.35
N GLY A 288 -2.45 7.11 -2.20
CA GLY A 288 -1.17 7.67 -2.63
C GLY A 288 -0.08 7.42 -1.60
N VAL A 289 0.86 8.36 -1.49
CA VAL A 289 2.02 8.21 -0.60
C VAL A 289 1.59 8.44 0.85
N GLY A 290 1.67 7.41 1.68
CA GLY A 290 1.43 7.48 3.11
C GLY A 290 2.62 8.05 3.90
N ALA A 291 2.44 8.19 5.21
CA ALA A 291 3.51 8.67 6.10
C ALA A 291 4.71 7.70 6.12
N ALA A 292 4.44 6.38 6.12
CA ALA A 292 5.49 5.37 6.08
C ALA A 292 6.32 5.48 4.79
N GLU A 293 5.67 5.62 3.64
CA GLU A 293 6.31 5.73 2.33
C GLU A 293 7.18 6.99 2.20
N LEU A 294 6.70 8.14 2.71
CA LEU A 294 7.49 9.38 2.75
C LEU A 294 8.80 9.21 3.54
N ILE A 295 8.73 8.49 4.65
CA ILE A 295 9.90 8.25 5.51
C ILE A 295 10.86 7.26 4.86
N VAL A 296 10.33 6.22 4.23
CA VAL A 296 11.08 5.10 3.67
C VAL A 296 11.72 5.44 2.32
N TYR A 297 11.09 6.28 1.49
CA TYR A 297 11.60 6.62 0.15
C TYR A 297 13.08 7.06 0.14
N PRO A 298 13.52 8.00 0.99
CA PRO A 298 14.92 8.41 1.01
C PRO A 298 15.90 7.31 1.44
N TYR A 299 15.48 6.34 2.28
CA TYR A 299 16.35 5.19 2.61
C TYR A 299 16.67 4.37 1.37
N TRP A 300 15.69 4.13 0.50
CA TRP A 300 15.92 3.42 -0.75
C TRP A 300 16.79 4.22 -1.72
N CYS A 301 16.65 5.55 -1.76
CA CYS A 301 17.57 6.41 -2.52
C CYS A 301 19.01 6.30 -2.03
N LEU A 302 19.22 6.32 -0.71
CA LEU A 302 20.55 6.18 -0.10
C LEU A 302 21.14 4.79 -0.34
N GLU A 303 20.34 3.73 -0.23
CA GLU A 303 20.81 2.36 -0.45
C GLU A 303 21.13 2.07 -1.93
N LYS A 304 20.35 2.65 -2.85
CA LYS A 304 20.69 2.64 -4.29
C LYS A 304 22.02 3.34 -4.54
N GLY A 305 22.34 4.33 -3.72
CA GLY A 305 23.61 5.04 -3.70
C GLY A 305 23.51 6.52 -4.08
N TYR A 306 22.33 7.12 -4.21
CA TYR A 306 22.19 8.51 -4.71
C TYR A 306 23.00 9.52 -3.89
N GLY A 307 22.96 9.42 -2.56
CA GLY A 307 23.78 10.24 -1.67
C GLY A 307 25.28 9.93 -1.82
N ARG A 308 25.65 8.64 -1.81
CA ARG A 308 27.03 8.21 -2.01
C ARG A 308 27.60 8.75 -3.33
N PHE A 309 26.94 8.50 -4.45
CA PHE A 309 27.36 8.94 -5.79
C PHE A 309 27.53 10.45 -5.93
N THR A 310 26.76 11.24 -5.18
CA THR A 310 26.92 12.70 -5.14
C THR A 310 28.24 13.09 -4.45
N GLY A 311 28.62 12.32 -3.43
CA GLY A 311 29.80 12.53 -2.59
C GLY A 311 29.49 13.35 -1.35
N PRO A 312 30.43 13.39 -0.38
CA PRO A 312 30.35 14.29 0.77
C PRO A 312 30.10 15.72 0.29
N ARG A 313 29.30 16.46 1.05
CA ARG A 313 28.98 17.85 0.69
C ARG A 313 30.25 18.68 0.69
N GLU A 314 30.52 19.30 -0.45
CA GLU A 314 31.61 20.24 -0.65
C GLU A 314 31.05 21.49 -1.35
N ASP A 315 31.49 22.68 -0.95
CA ASP A 315 31.08 23.94 -1.58
C ASP A 315 31.90 24.20 -2.86
N THR A 316 31.96 23.20 -3.74
CA THR A 316 32.66 23.25 -5.03
C THR A 316 31.68 23.25 -6.20
N PRO A 317 31.99 23.94 -7.33
CA PRO A 317 31.14 23.90 -8.52
C PRO A 317 30.91 22.49 -9.07
N GLN A 318 31.90 21.61 -8.91
CA GLN A 318 31.82 20.21 -9.36
C GLN A 318 30.80 19.42 -8.53
N TRP A 319 30.83 19.54 -7.20
CA TRP A 319 29.84 18.91 -6.34
C TRP A 319 28.43 19.43 -6.65
N HIS A 320 28.27 20.76 -6.80
CA HIS A 320 27.00 21.36 -7.19
C HIS A 320 26.45 20.80 -8.51
N ALA A 321 27.31 20.63 -9.53
CA ALA A 321 26.91 20.05 -10.80
C ALA A 321 26.47 18.58 -10.66
N ARG A 322 27.22 17.76 -9.90
CA ARG A 322 26.86 16.36 -9.62
C ARG A 322 25.55 16.25 -8.84
N ALA A 323 25.40 17.00 -7.75
CA ALA A 323 24.19 17.04 -6.93
C ALA A 323 22.97 17.44 -7.78
N LYS A 324 23.10 18.47 -8.62
CA LYS A 324 22.04 18.90 -9.55
C LYS A 324 21.64 17.80 -10.54
N GLY A 325 22.59 17.03 -11.06
CA GLY A 325 22.29 15.92 -11.97
C GLY A 325 21.64 14.73 -11.27
N TRP A 326 22.12 14.33 -10.08
CA TRP A 326 21.47 13.28 -9.28
C TRP A 326 20.07 13.69 -8.81
N MET A 327 19.83 14.97 -8.51
CA MET A 327 18.49 15.49 -8.25
C MET A 327 17.55 15.38 -9.46
N LYS A 328 18.07 15.35 -10.70
CA LYS A 328 17.24 15.04 -11.89
C LYS A 328 16.86 13.56 -11.92
N VAL A 329 17.79 12.66 -11.60
CA VAL A 329 17.52 11.22 -11.49
C VAL A 329 16.47 10.96 -10.41
N LEU A 330 16.64 11.56 -9.23
CA LEU A 330 15.69 11.45 -8.12
C LEU A 330 14.30 11.94 -8.50
N ARG A 331 14.20 13.09 -9.18
CA ARG A 331 12.91 13.58 -9.67
C ARG A 331 12.30 12.62 -10.68
N LEU A 332 13.07 12.12 -11.65
CA LEU A 332 12.57 11.17 -12.63
C LEU A 332 12.04 9.90 -11.94
N ASP A 333 12.75 9.40 -10.94
CA ASP A 333 12.37 8.23 -10.15
C ASP A 333 11.08 8.48 -9.35
N ALA A 334 10.98 9.58 -8.61
CA ALA A 334 9.80 9.95 -7.84
C ALA A 334 8.56 10.19 -8.75
N TRP A 335 8.68 11.02 -9.78
CA TRP A 335 7.59 11.30 -10.70
C TRP A 335 7.17 10.08 -11.52
N GLY A 336 8.13 9.26 -11.96
CA GLY A 336 7.85 8.00 -12.66
C GLY A 336 7.07 7.04 -11.77
N SER A 337 7.49 6.90 -10.51
CA SER A 337 6.74 6.09 -9.55
C SER A 337 5.35 6.63 -9.26
N MET A 338 5.20 7.96 -9.18
CA MET A 338 3.91 8.61 -9.00
C MET A 338 2.94 8.32 -10.13
N ILE A 339 3.39 8.43 -11.37
CA ILE A 339 2.56 8.08 -12.52
C ILE A 339 2.08 6.62 -12.42
N VAL A 340 2.98 5.70 -12.07
CA VAL A 340 2.65 4.27 -11.96
C VAL A 340 1.62 4.01 -10.87
N TYR A 341 1.85 4.47 -9.62
CA TYR A 341 0.90 4.21 -8.54
C TYR A 341 -0.42 4.96 -8.75
N THR A 342 -0.39 6.17 -9.32
CA THR A 342 -1.61 6.95 -9.60
C THR A 342 -2.47 6.24 -10.64
N PHE A 343 -1.86 5.79 -11.73
CA PHE A 343 -2.57 5.08 -12.78
C PHE A 343 -3.13 3.75 -12.27
N SER A 344 -2.34 2.98 -11.51
CA SER A 344 -2.80 1.74 -10.89
C SER A 344 -4.00 1.99 -9.96
N THR A 345 -3.90 3.00 -9.07
CA THR A 345 -4.99 3.40 -8.18
C THR A 345 -6.25 3.76 -8.96
N MET A 346 -6.11 4.53 -10.04
CA MET A 346 -7.21 4.91 -10.92
C MET A 346 -7.89 3.67 -11.53
N VAL A 347 -7.10 2.69 -11.96
CA VAL A 347 -7.63 1.45 -12.54
C VAL A 347 -8.45 0.67 -11.49
N PHE A 348 -7.93 0.47 -10.28
CA PHE A 348 -8.67 -0.20 -9.20
C PHE A 348 -9.95 0.54 -8.82
N TYR A 349 -9.89 1.87 -8.73
CA TYR A 349 -11.05 2.71 -8.47
C TYR A 349 -12.11 2.54 -9.55
N LEU A 350 -11.72 2.64 -10.83
CA LEU A 350 -12.63 2.51 -11.96
C LEU A 350 -13.20 1.10 -12.09
N LEU A 351 -12.43 0.05 -11.79
CA LEU A 351 -12.97 -1.31 -11.73
C LEU A 351 -14.02 -1.44 -10.62
N GLY A 352 -13.77 -0.91 -9.43
CA GLY A 352 -14.76 -0.87 -8.35
C GLY A 352 -16.03 -0.10 -8.74
N ALA A 353 -15.89 1.07 -9.35
CA ALA A 353 -17.00 1.91 -9.79
C ALA A 353 -17.78 1.33 -10.98
N ALA A 354 -17.10 0.70 -11.93
CA ALA A 354 -17.73 0.12 -13.10
C ALA A 354 -18.42 -1.19 -12.79
N THR A 355 -17.82 -2.03 -11.93
CA THR A 355 -18.32 -3.39 -11.65
C THR A 355 -19.09 -3.47 -10.34
N LEU A 356 -18.44 -3.21 -9.22
CA LEU A 356 -19.02 -3.44 -7.89
C LEU A 356 -20.15 -2.44 -7.59
N HIS A 357 -19.96 -1.16 -7.90
CA HIS A 357 -20.99 -0.14 -7.69
C HIS A 357 -22.24 -0.40 -8.53
N ARG A 358 -22.09 -0.76 -9.81
CA ARG A 358 -23.22 -1.07 -10.69
C ARG A 358 -23.95 -2.36 -10.29
N ALA A 359 -23.23 -3.30 -9.68
CA ALA A 359 -23.79 -4.54 -9.16
C ALA A 359 -24.36 -4.41 -7.74
N ASP A 360 -24.32 -3.20 -7.14
CA ASP A 360 -24.68 -2.94 -5.75
C ASP A 360 -23.95 -3.87 -4.74
N LEU A 361 -22.72 -4.23 -5.07
CA LEU A 361 -21.86 -5.08 -4.25
C LEU A 361 -20.90 -4.20 -3.45
N ASN A 362 -21.22 -3.96 -2.18
CA ASN A 362 -20.25 -3.36 -1.26
C ASN A 362 -19.38 -4.45 -0.60
N PRO A 363 -18.05 -4.44 -0.79
CA PRO A 363 -17.18 -5.42 -0.16
C PRO A 363 -17.25 -5.41 1.38
N SER A 364 -17.72 -6.51 1.96
CA SER A 364 -17.82 -6.71 3.41
C SER A 364 -16.61 -7.46 3.98
N LYS A 365 -16.40 -7.40 5.30
CA LYS A 365 -15.20 -7.97 5.96
C LYS A 365 -15.05 -9.48 5.76
N ASP A 366 -16.15 -10.24 5.71
CA ASP A 366 -16.09 -11.70 5.67
C ASP A 366 -15.88 -12.29 4.27
N HIS A 367 -16.27 -11.58 3.21
CA HIS A 367 -16.15 -12.06 1.82
C HIS A 367 -15.35 -11.13 0.91
N MET A 368 -14.59 -10.20 1.49
CA MET A 368 -13.83 -9.15 0.79
C MET A 368 -13.10 -9.67 -0.46
N VAL A 369 -12.23 -10.65 -0.32
CA VAL A 369 -11.41 -11.22 -1.41
C VAL A 369 -12.29 -11.75 -2.54
N ARG A 370 -13.39 -12.41 -2.21
CA ARG A 370 -14.27 -13.05 -3.19
C ARG A 370 -15.18 -12.03 -3.88
N THR A 371 -15.68 -11.02 -3.16
CA THR A 371 -16.41 -9.89 -3.75
C THR A 371 -15.51 -9.11 -4.71
N LEU A 372 -14.25 -8.89 -4.34
CA LEU A 372 -13.27 -8.22 -5.20
C LEU A 372 -12.97 -9.03 -6.47
N ALA A 373 -12.96 -10.37 -6.41
CA ALA A 373 -12.78 -11.20 -7.61
C ALA A 373 -13.87 -10.96 -8.68
N ALA A 374 -15.06 -10.52 -8.28
CA ALA A 374 -16.16 -10.22 -9.21
C ALA A 374 -15.80 -9.14 -10.24
N MET A 375 -14.86 -8.23 -9.95
CA MET A 375 -14.44 -7.19 -10.90
C MET A 375 -13.69 -7.72 -12.13
N PHE A 376 -13.22 -8.98 -12.08
CA PHE A 376 -12.54 -9.66 -13.19
C PHE A 376 -13.50 -10.55 -13.99
N HIS A 377 -14.67 -10.90 -13.43
CA HIS A 377 -15.62 -11.82 -14.04
C HIS A 377 -16.12 -11.38 -15.43
N PRO A 378 -16.49 -10.11 -15.69
CA PRO A 378 -17.00 -9.70 -17.00
C PRO A 378 -16.01 -9.91 -18.17
N VAL A 379 -14.71 -9.95 -17.89
CA VAL A 379 -13.65 -10.08 -18.90
C VAL A 379 -13.13 -11.50 -18.99
N PHE A 380 -12.92 -12.15 -17.84
CA PHE A 380 -12.20 -13.42 -17.76
C PHE A 380 -13.11 -14.63 -17.48
N GLY A 381 -14.40 -14.40 -17.18
CA GLY A 381 -15.35 -15.45 -16.82
C GLY A 381 -14.79 -16.36 -15.73
N ASN A 382 -14.73 -17.66 -16.00
CA ASN A 382 -14.28 -18.68 -15.05
C ASN A 382 -12.81 -18.53 -14.62
N TRP A 383 -11.98 -17.81 -15.39
CA TRP A 383 -10.58 -17.55 -15.02
C TRP A 383 -10.42 -16.39 -14.04
N ALA A 384 -11.49 -15.62 -13.79
CA ALA A 384 -11.44 -14.41 -12.96
C ALA A 384 -10.92 -14.69 -11.55
N SER A 385 -11.44 -15.73 -10.89
CA SER A 385 -11.02 -16.08 -9.54
C SER A 385 -9.54 -16.46 -9.47
N ILE A 386 -9.05 -17.27 -10.41
CA ILE A 386 -7.64 -17.70 -10.46
C ILE A 386 -6.72 -16.49 -10.67
N LEU A 387 -7.04 -15.66 -11.66
CA LEU A 387 -6.26 -14.47 -12.00
C LEU A 387 -6.27 -13.44 -10.85
N PHE A 388 -7.44 -13.26 -10.22
CA PHE A 388 -7.58 -12.38 -9.08
C PHE A 388 -6.80 -12.89 -7.88
N LEU A 389 -6.87 -14.18 -7.53
CA LEU A 389 -6.18 -14.72 -6.35
C LEU A 389 -4.67 -14.71 -6.52
N PHE A 390 -4.16 -15.06 -7.71
CA PHE A 390 -2.74 -14.88 -8.03
C PHE A 390 -2.33 -13.41 -7.90
N GLY A 391 -3.17 -12.52 -8.40
CA GLY A 391 -3.02 -11.09 -8.29
C GLY A 391 -2.96 -10.58 -6.85
N ALA A 392 -3.94 -10.98 -6.05
CA ALA A 392 -4.05 -10.67 -4.63
C ALA A 392 -2.83 -11.18 -3.88
N PHE A 393 -2.35 -12.39 -4.16
CA PHE A 393 -1.07 -12.86 -3.65
C PHE A 393 0.06 -11.91 -4.06
N ALA A 394 0.20 -11.58 -5.34
CA ALA A 394 1.31 -10.77 -5.84
C ALA A 394 1.39 -9.38 -5.16
N VAL A 395 0.27 -8.67 -5.01
CA VAL A 395 0.25 -7.34 -4.37
C VAL A 395 0.30 -7.38 -2.85
N LEU A 396 -0.39 -8.33 -2.20
CA LEU A 396 -0.33 -8.45 -0.75
C LEU A 396 1.08 -8.89 -0.31
N TYR A 397 1.68 -9.83 -1.03
CA TYR A 397 3.04 -10.30 -0.76
C TYR A 397 4.08 -9.22 -1.05
N SER A 398 3.97 -8.47 -2.16
CA SER A 398 4.90 -7.36 -2.42
C SER A 398 4.86 -6.32 -1.31
N THR A 399 3.66 -5.96 -0.85
CA THR A 399 3.47 -5.03 0.28
C THR A 399 4.14 -5.57 1.54
N TYR A 400 3.84 -6.82 1.91
CA TYR A 400 4.42 -7.47 3.08
C TYR A 400 5.94 -7.52 3.04
N PHE A 401 6.50 -7.90 1.89
CA PHE A 401 7.92 -8.06 1.66
C PHE A 401 8.68 -6.73 1.73
N VAL A 402 8.20 -5.70 1.00
CA VAL A 402 8.82 -4.36 0.99
C VAL A 402 8.68 -3.68 2.34
N ALA A 403 7.53 -3.81 3.00
CA ALA A 403 7.30 -3.17 4.30
C ALA A 403 8.20 -3.75 5.39
N ASN A 404 8.36 -5.08 5.46
CA ASN A 404 9.30 -5.70 6.40
C ASN A 404 10.75 -5.28 6.13
N ALA A 405 11.16 -5.24 4.85
CA ALA A 405 12.48 -4.75 4.47
C ALA A 405 12.71 -3.29 4.88
N SER A 406 11.69 -2.46 4.71
CA SER A 406 11.71 -1.04 5.06
C SER A 406 11.75 -0.84 6.58
N HIS A 407 10.92 -1.57 7.32
CA HIS A 407 10.85 -1.55 8.78
C HIS A 407 12.19 -1.96 9.41
N ALA A 408 12.86 -3.00 8.91
CA ALA A 408 14.16 -3.41 9.42
C ALA A 408 15.20 -2.27 9.34
N ARG A 409 15.17 -1.48 8.25
CA ARG A 409 16.07 -0.34 8.02
C ARG A 409 15.70 0.84 8.90
N THR A 410 14.45 1.26 8.87
CA THR A 410 13.99 2.44 9.59
C THR A 410 14.02 2.21 11.10
N PHE A 411 13.66 1.02 11.58
CA PHE A 411 13.73 0.71 13.01
C PHE A 411 15.17 0.64 13.52
N SER A 412 16.07 -0.03 12.77
CA SER A 412 17.50 -0.04 13.10
C SER A 412 18.07 1.38 13.13
N ASP A 413 17.61 2.24 12.24
CA ASP A 413 18.06 3.62 12.18
C ASP A 413 17.47 4.46 13.31
N ALA A 414 16.21 4.26 13.69
CA ALA A 414 15.57 4.93 14.82
C ALA A 414 16.30 4.65 16.12
N ILE A 415 16.61 3.39 16.42
CA ILE A 415 17.35 3.04 17.65
C ILE A 415 18.77 3.62 17.66
N ARG A 416 19.37 3.84 16.47
CA ARG A 416 20.66 4.56 16.34
C ARG A 416 20.48 6.06 16.60
N VAL A 417 19.51 6.71 15.97
CA VAL A 417 19.19 8.14 16.18
C VAL A 417 18.83 8.44 17.64
N MET A 418 18.16 7.49 18.29
CA MET A 418 17.85 7.55 19.72
C MET A 418 19.01 7.14 20.63
N GLY A 419 20.21 6.88 20.09
CA GLY A 419 21.41 6.63 20.88
C GLY A 419 21.49 5.27 21.59
N PHE A 420 20.61 4.32 21.26
CA PHE A 420 20.65 2.97 21.85
C PHE A 420 21.73 2.07 21.24
N ILE A 421 22.12 2.35 20.00
CA ILE A 421 23.15 1.58 19.28
C ILE A 421 24.18 2.51 18.65
N ARG A 422 25.36 1.95 18.32
CA ARG A 422 26.46 2.70 17.69
C ARG A 422 26.13 3.04 16.23
N SER A 423 26.66 4.16 15.76
CA SER A 423 26.45 4.69 14.40
C SER A 423 27.38 4.11 13.33
N ASP A 424 28.04 2.97 13.59
CA ASP A 424 28.93 2.34 12.61
C ASP A 424 28.18 1.41 11.64
N GLU A 425 28.68 1.30 10.41
CA GLU A 425 28.05 0.49 9.36
C GLU A 425 27.93 -1.00 9.73
N ALA A 426 28.86 -1.56 10.50
CA ALA A 426 28.85 -2.98 10.84
C ALA A 426 27.71 -3.30 11.82
N THR A 427 27.53 -2.44 12.82
CA THR A 427 26.40 -2.48 13.76
C THR A 427 25.09 -2.34 13.00
N GLN A 428 24.95 -1.32 12.13
CA GLN A 428 23.74 -1.12 11.35
C GLN A 428 23.40 -2.34 10.48
N ARG A 429 24.37 -2.91 9.76
CA ARG A 429 24.15 -4.12 8.94
C ARG A 429 23.71 -5.33 9.78
N ARG A 430 24.28 -5.50 10.97
CA ARG A 430 23.91 -6.59 11.89
C ARG A 430 22.46 -6.44 12.38
N TRP A 431 22.08 -5.24 12.79
CA TRP A 431 20.72 -4.95 13.24
C TRP A 431 19.71 -5.10 12.11
N VAL A 432 19.96 -4.51 10.94
CA VAL A 432 19.08 -4.68 9.78
C VAL A 432 18.92 -6.16 9.43
N ARG A 433 19.99 -6.97 9.42
CA ARG A 433 19.89 -8.40 9.15
C ARG A 433 19.08 -9.15 10.21
N GLY A 434 19.30 -8.87 11.49
CA GLY A 434 18.56 -9.50 12.59
C GLY A 434 17.07 -9.15 12.55
N LEU A 435 16.74 -7.87 12.36
CA LEU A 435 15.37 -7.38 12.26
C LEU A 435 14.66 -7.87 11.00
N SER A 436 15.37 -8.02 9.88
CA SER A 436 14.86 -8.64 8.65
C SER A 436 14.40 -10.08 8.85
N GLY A 437 15.01 -10.82 9.79
CA GLY A 437 14.52 -12.15 10.17
C GLY A 437 13.40 -12.11 11.20
N LEU A 438 13.49 -11.18 12.15
CA LEU A 438 12.54 -11.06 13.27
C LEU A 438 11.15 -10.54 12.83
N PHE A 439 11.10 -9.47 12.03
CA PHE A 439 9.85 -8.77 11.76
C PHE A 439 8.82 -9.57 10.96
N PRO A 440 9.19 -10.37 9.92
CA PRO A 440 8.22 -11.25 9.27
C PRO A 440 7.62 -12.27 10.25
N MET A 441 8.45 -12.82 11.15
CA MET A 441 7.97 -13.76 12.17
C MET A 441 7.09 -13.07 13.23
N LEU A 442 7.42 -11.82 13.59
CA LEU A 442 6.58 -11.02 14.48
C LEU A 442 5.20 -10.76 13.85
N CYS A 443 5.13 -10.44 12.56
CA CYS A 443 3.86 -10.29 11.84
C CYS A 443 3.03 -11.58 11.87
N LEU A 444 3.68 -12.74 11.67
CA LEU A 444 3.04 -14.04 11.78
C LEU A 444 2.48 -14.27 13.18
N VAL A 445 3.28 -14.03 14.23
CA VAL A 445 2.83 -14.20 15.63
C VAL A 445 1.62 -13.31 15.91
N LEU A 446 1.67 -12.04 15.49
CA LEU A 446 0.55 -11.12 15.65
C LEU A 446 -0.70 -11.59 14.92
N TYR A 447 -0.57 -12.14 13.71
CA TYR A 447 -1.68 -12.74 12.98
C TYR A 447 -2.25 -13.99 13.69
N LEU A 448 -1.40 -14.87 14.22
CA LEU A 448 -1.84 -16.08 14.91
C LEU A 448 -2.59 -15.75 16.21
N LEU A 449 -2.15 -14.72 16.94
CA LEU A 449 -2.77 -14.25 18.17
C LEU A 449 -4.03 -13.40 17.92
N TYR A 450 -4.01 -12.58 16.87
CA TYR A 450 -5.09 -11.66 16.49
C TYR A 450 -5.40 -11.77 14.98
N PRO A 451 -6.12 -12.82 14.53
CA PRO A 451 -6.34 -13.08 13.09
C PRO A 451 -7.13 -12.00 12.35
N ASN A 452 -7.97 -11.25 13.06
CA ASN A 452 -8.71 -10.11 12.53
C ASN A 452 -8.18 -8.81 13.18
N PRO A 453 -7.00 -8.31 12.79
CA PRO A 453 -6.35 -7.18 13.46
C PRO A 453 -6.97 -5.84 13.06
N VAL A 454 -8.30 -5.76 12.90
CA VAL A 454 -9.01 -4.54 12.47
C VAL A 454 -8.63 -3.35 13.35
N HIS A 455 -8.59 -3.54 14.68
CA HIS A 455 -8.19 -2.48 15.61
C HIS A 455 -6.73 -2.04 15.42
N LEU A 456 -5.81 -2.97 15.13
CA LEU A 456 -4.40 -2.63 14.88
C LEU A 456 -4.24 -1.90 13.54
N VAL A 457 -5.02 -2.28 12.52
CA VAL A 457 -5.05 -1.60 11.22
C VAL A 457 -5.59 -0.17 11.39
N LEU A 458 -6.69 0.01 12.12
CA LEU A 458 -7.27 1.32 12.40
C LEU A 458 -6.31 2.20 13.22
N LEU A 459 -5.67 1.64 14.26
CA LEU A 459 -4.66 2.34 15.05
C LEU A 459 -3.46 2.76 14.21
N SER A 460 -2.97 1.88 13.32
CA SER A 460 -1.91 2.21 12.37
C SER A 460 -2.31 3.35 11.44
N GLY A 461 -3.53 3.29 10.87
CA GLY A 461 -4.07 4.34 10.01
C GLY A 461 -4.17 5.69 10.73
N LEU A 462 -4.65 5.70 11.97
CA LEU A 462 -4.72 6.89 12.81
C LEU A 462 -3.33 7.49 13.07
N MET A 463 -2.37 6.68 13.51
CA MET A 463 -1.00 7.14 13.77
C MET A 463 -0.32 7.67 12.50
N GLN A 464 -0.56 7.04 11.35
CA GLN A 464 -0.05 7.51 10.06
C GLN A 464 -0.71 8.82 9.62
N GLY A 465 -2.03 8.96 9.79
CA GLY A 465 -2.75 10.21 9.52
C GLY A 465 -2.22 11.37 10.37
N LEU A 466 -1.94 11.11 11.65
CA LEU A 466 -1.30 12.07 12.56
C LEU A 466 0.13 12.43 12.17
N MET A 467 0.89 11.49 11.61
CA MET A 467 2.26 11.73 11.16
C MET A 467 2.32 12.65 9.93
N LEU A 468 1.31 12.61 9.04
CA LEU A 468 1.32 13.38 7.79
C LEU A 468 1.51 14.91 8.01
N PRO A 469 0.71 15.62 8.83
CA PRO A 469 0.95 17.04 9.11
C PRO A 469 2.37 17.33 9.61
N MET A 470 2.91 16.44 10.44
CA MET A 470 4.25 16.56 11.00
C MET A 470 5.32 16.47 9.90
N LEU A 471 5.18 15.51 8.99
CA LEU A 471 6.07 15.37 7.83
C LEU A 471 5.92 16.52 6.83
N GLY A 472 4.71 17.06 6.67
CA GLY A 472 4.49 18.28 5.89
C GLY A 472 5.27 19.47 6.45
N GLY A 473 5.21 19.68 7.77
CA GLY A 473 6.02 20.69 8.46
C GLY A 473 7.53 20.45 8.29
N ALA A 474 7.98 19.20 8.39
CA ALA A 474 9.38 18.84 8.15
C ALA A 474 9.82 19.11 6.70
N ALA A 475 8.97 18.84 5.71
CA ALA A 475 9.26 19.14 4.30
C ALA A 475 9.47 20.65 4.07
N LEU A 476 8.63 21.51 4.66
CA LEU A 476 8.84 22.97 4.63
C LEU A 476 10.13 23.38 5.34
N TYR A 477 10.42 22.76 6.49
CA TYR A 477 11.66 23.02 7.20
C TYR A 477 12.88 22.67 6.34
N PHE A 478 12.88 21.53 5.66
CA PHE A 478 13.97 21.16 4.76
C PHE A 478 14.08 22.13 3.57
N ARG A 479 12.94 22.49 2.97
CA ARG A 479 12.87 23.43 1.85
C ARG A 479 13.45 24.81 2.18
N TYR A 480 13.06 25.39 3.32
CA TYR A 480 13.36 26.79 3.64
C TYR A 480 14.53 27.00 4.60
N ARG A 481 14.93 25.97 5.36
CA ARG A 481 16.02 26.09 6.35
C ARG A 481 17.23 25.23 6.03
N ARG A 482 17.09 24.19 5.20
CA ARG A 482 18.18 23.23 4.91
C ARG A 482 18.52 23.09 3.44
N SER A 483 17.78 23.74 2.55
CA SER A 483 18.09 23.73 1.12
C SER A 483 19.40 24.46 0.84
N ILE A 484 20.09 24.01 -0.21
CA ILE A 484 21.39 24.56 -0.62
C ILE A 484 21.15 25.60 -1.71
N VAL A 485 21.74 26.78 -1.52
CA VAL A 485 21.66 27.89 -2.47
C VAL A 485 22.05 27.43 -3.87
N GLY A 486 21.24 27.77 -4.87
CA GLY A 486 21.47 27.39 -6.28
C GLY A 486 21.04 25.96 -6.66
N LEU A 487 20.62 25.14 -5.69
CA LEU A 487 19.94 23.85 -5.94
C LEU A 487 18.45 23.91 -5.64
N GLU A 488 17.96 25.01 -5.08
CA GLU A 488 16.58 25.29 -4.72
C GLU A 488 15.60 25.15 -5.90
N PRO A 489 14.41 24.56 -5.69
CA PRO A 489 13.31 24.67 -6.62
C PRO A 489 12.82 26.12 -6.80
N GLY A 490 12.03 26.37 -7.84
CA GLY A 490 11.44 27.69 -8.12
C GLY A 490 10.13 27.94 -7.38
N LEU A 491 9.55 29.14 -7.53
CA LEU A 491 8.34 29.58 -6.83
C LEU A 491 7.11 28.69 -7.07
N LEU A 492 6.92 28.20 -8.30
CA LEU A 492 5.82 27.27 -8.61
C LEU A 492 5.89 26.00 -7.75
N TRP A 493 7.11 25.51 -7.50
CA TRP A 493 7.32 24.35 -6.65
C TRP A 493 6.94 24.63 -5.20
N ASP A 494 7.22 25.83 -4.72
CA ASP A 494 6.86 26.25 -3.36
C ASP A 494 5.34 26.27 -3.18
N HIS A 495 4.60 26.81 -4.14
CA HIS A 495 3.13 26.76 -4.10
C HIS A 495 2.60 25.33 -4.08
N CYS A 496 3.15 24.43 -4.91
CA CYS A 496 2.76 23.02 -4.92
C CYS A 496 3.14 22.31 -3.61
N LEU A 497 4.29 22.63 -3.02
CA LEU A 497 4.69 22.08 -1.73
C LEU A 497 3.77 22.57 -0.61
N TRP A 498 3.40 23.85 -0.58
CA TRP A 498 2.43 24.37 0.38
C TRP A 498 1.05 23.72 0.21
N LEU A 499 0.60 23.49 -1.02
CA LEU A 499 -0.62 22.73 -1.29
C LEU A 499 -0.51 21.28 -0.77
N SER A 500 0.65 20.65 -0.95
CA SER A 500 0.99 19.35 -0.38
C SER A 500 0.80 19.31 1.13
N VAL A 501 1.44 20.25 1.81
CA VAL A 501 1.42 20.35 3.27
C VAL A 501 0.01 20.65 3.76
N PHE A 502 -0.71 21.57 3.11
CA PHE A 502 -2.09 21.88 3.45
C PHE A 502 -2.98 20.63 3.36
N ALA A 503 -2.88 19.87 2.28
CA ALA A 503 -3.66 18.64 2.11
C ALA A 503 -3.31 17.59 3.18
N MET A 504 -2.03 17.44 3.52
CA MET A 504 -1.57 16.56 4.61
C MET A 504 -2.11 17.01 5.97
N TYR A 505 -2.18 18.32 6.24
CA TYR A 505 -2.77 18.88 7.45
C TYR A 505 -4.26 18.60 7.55
N VAL A 506 -5.02 18.87 6.49
CA VAL A 506 -6.46 18.58 6.43
C VAL A 506 -6.72 17.11 6.71
N THR A 507 -5.94 16.22 6.10
CA THR A 507 -6.06 14.78 6.31
C THR A 507 -5.80 14.37 7.75
N GLY A 508 -4.71 14.87 8.35
CA GLY A 508 -4.36 14.51 9.72
C GLY A 508 -5.35 15.04 10.74
N ILE A 509 -5.81 16.29 10.60
CA ILE A 509 -6.85 16.88 11.47
C ILE A 509 -8.15 16.09 11.34
N TRP A 510 -8.55 15.77 10.11
CA TRP A 510 -9.74 14.96 9.87
C TRP A 510 -9.64 13.58 10.51
N THR A 511 -8.49 12.90 10.33
CA THR A 511 -8.26 11.56 10.90
C THR A 511 -8.42 11.56 12.42
N VAL A 512 -8.02 12.63 13.10
CA VAL A 512 -8.28 12.79 14.54
C VAL A 512 -9.76 13.04 14.81
N TYR A 513 -10.37 13.95 14.06
CA TYR A 513 -11.78 14.33 14.25
C TYR A 513 -12.71 13.11 14.10
N SER A 514 -12.56 12.35 13.02
CA SER A 514 -13.40 11.18 12.72
C SER A 514 -13.21 10.01 13.67
N ASN A 515 -12.15 9.98 14.47
CA ASN A 515 -11.92 8.90 15.45
C ASN A 515 -12.33 9.31 16.88
N LEU A 516 -12.50 10.61 17.15
CA LEU A 516 -12.85 11.13 18.47
C LEU A 516 -14.32 11.55 18.57
N PHE A 517 -14.93 11.96 17.46
CA PHE A 517 -16.25 12.62 17.47
C PHE A 517 -17.30 11.94 16.57
N GLU A 518 -16.90 10.92 15.81
CA GLU A 518 -17.79 10.00 15.07
C GLU A 518 -17.62 8.60 15.65
#